data_AF-A0A9E6ZLR1-F1
#
_entry.id   AF-A0A9E6ZLR1-F1
#
_cell.length_a   1.000
_cell.length_b   1.000
_cell.length_c   1.000
_cell.angle_alpha   90.00
_cell.angle_beta   90.00
_cell.angle_gamma   90.00
#
_symmetry.space_group_name_H-M   'P 1'
#
loop_
_entity.id
_entity.type
_entity.pdbx_description
1 polymer ?
#
loop_
_entity_poly.entity_id
_entity_poly.type
_entity_poly.pdbx_seq_one_letter_code
_entity_poly.pdbx_strand_id
1 'polypeptide(L)'
;MKRRIILSIIIVFIVIVVILQFRPVVSNPPVTSDLGTVPDEIKDVLKNSCYDCHSNETDISWFNKLPFVASIVNKDVEKARSKFNFSEWDKYSDKEKKTILFNALTKIKKEEMPPARYLWLHKNAVLNKEDISLLESYITQMDTIAKTTTDEERISFEKEYKKWNENKHLPKKPADAPNGIAFPHDYRSWQVISSSYRVDNNTLRVILGNDIAIQAIHKNEINPWPDGAILGKVIWNQRVDENWEAAIIPSTFVHAEFMFKDSKKYAGTNGWGWARWLGTELKPFGKDQTFVQSCIECHKPVKNRDYVFSTPSIFP
;
A
#
# COMPACT_ATOMS: atom_id res chain seq x y z
N MET A 1 -50.76 17.61 29.67
CA MET A 1 -50.52 16.57 28.63
C MET A 1 -49.16 16.70 27.95
N LYS A 2 -48.80 17.85 27.33
CA LYS A 2 -47.52 18.02 26.60
C LYS A 2 -46.26 17.64 27.41
N ARG A 3 -46.18 18.02 28.69
CA ARG A 3 -45.03 17.72 29.57
C ARG A 3 -44.82 16.22 29.82
N ARG A 4 -45.91 15.44 29.94
CA ARG A 4 -45.84 13.98 30.13
C ARG A 4 -45.42 13.26 28.85
N ILE A 5 -45.88 13.74 27.70
CA ILE A 5 -45.46 13.22 26.37
C ILE A 5 -43.97 13.48 26.13
N ILE A 6 -43.49 14.70 26.44
CA ILE A 6 -42.06 15.04 26.32
C ILE A 6 -41.20 14.15 27.24
N LEU A 7 -41.62 13.95 28.50
CA LEU A 7 -40.94 13.05 29.44
C LEU A 7 -40.89 11.61 28.94
N SER A 8 -41.99 11.08 28.41
CA SER A 8 -42.02 9.72 27.84
C SER A 8 -41.10 9.57 26.63
N ILE A 9 -41.05 10.57 25.73
CA ILE A 9 -40.13 10.56 24.57
C ILE A 9 -38.67 10.56 25.02
N ILE A 10 -38.31 11.38 26.02
CA ILE A 10 -36.96 11.43 26.57
C ILE A 10 -36.57 10.07 27.19
N ILE A 11 -37.47 9.45 27.96
CA ILE A 11 -37.21 8.15 28.58
C ILE A 11 -36.99 7.07 27.51
N VAL A 12 -37.86 7.00 26.50
CA VAL A 12 -37.70 6.05 25.39
C VAL A 12 -36.39 6.27 24.64
N PHE A 13 -36.02 7.53 24.38
CA PHE A 13 -34.74 7.87 23.75
C PHE A 13 -33.54 7.40 24.59
N ILE A 14 -33.55 7.65 25.91
CA ILE A 14 -32.50 7.20 26.82
C ILE A 14 -32.40 5.67 26.83
N VAL A 15 -33.53 4.96 26.92
CA VAL A 15 -33.56 3.49 26.90
C VAL A 15 -32.97 2.96 25.59
N ILE A 16 -33.32 3.55 24.45
CA ILE A 16 -32.75 3.17 23.14
C ILE A 16 -31.24 3.40 23.13
N VAL A 17 -30.74 4.54 23.59
CA VAL A 17 -29.30 4.85 23.65
C VAL A 17 -28.56 3.84 24.54
N VAL A 18 -29.11 3.50 25.70
CA VAL A 18 -28.53 2.51 26.63
C VAL A 18 -28.47 1.12 25.99
N ILE A 19 -29.54 0.67 25.34
CA ILE A 19 -29.55 -0.62 24.63
C ILE A 19 -28.51 -0.64 23.50
N LEU A 20 -28.36 0.47 22.77
CA LEU A 20 -27.37 0.60 21.70
C LEU A 20 -25.92 0.54 22.20
N GLN A 21 -25.64 0.89 23.46
CA GLN A 21 -24.28 0.79 24.02
C GLN A 21 -23.75 -0.64 24.11
N PHE A 22 -24.64 -1.64 24.18
CA PHE A 22 -24.31 -3.07 24.30
C PHE A 22 -24.26 -3.81 22.96
N ARG A 23 -24.55 -3.15 21.84
CA ARG A 23 -24.41 -3.76 20.52
C ARG A 23 -22.95 -3.65 20.03
N PRO A 24 -22.31 -4.77 19.65
CA PRO A 24 -21.00 -4.72 19.02
C PRO A 24 -21.13 -4.04 17.65
N VAL A 25 -20.41 -2.94 17.46
CA VAL A 25 -20.37 -2.21 16.17
C VAL A 25 -19.34 -2.82 15.24
N VAL A 26 -18.18 -3.18 15.79
CA VAL A 26 -17.07 -3.84 15.10
C VAL A 26 -16.86 -5.21 15.74
N SER A 27 -16.52 -6.19 14.92
CA SER A 27 -16.09 -7.51 15.40
C SER A 27 -14.64 -7.42 15.89
N ASN A 28 -14.34 -7.87 17.11
CA ASN A 28 -12.97 -7.96 17.62
C ASN A 28 -12.59 -9.44 17.81
N PRO A 29 -12.03 -10.10 16.76
CA PRO A 29 -11.48 -11.44 16.90
C PRO A 29 -10.37 -11.51 17.97
N PRO A 30 -10.01 -12.69 18.47
CA PRO A 30 -8.88 -12.82 19.38
C PRO A 30 -7.58 -12.22 18.79
N VAL A 31 -6.79 -11.57 19.64
CA VAL A 31 -5.43 -11.13 19.28
C VAL A 31 -4.56 -12.37 19.15
N THR A 32 -3.95 -12.58 17.99
CA THR A 32 -3.05 -13.72 17.77
C THR A 32 -1.59 -13.37 18.04
N SER A 33 -1.23 -12.09 17.91
CA SER A 33 0.11 -11.59 18.17
C SER A 33 0.09 -10.08 18.42
N ASP A 34 1.05 -9.58 19.20
CA ASP A 34 1.27 -8.15 19.43
C ASP A 34 2.52 -7.63 18.70
N LEU A 35 2.85 -6.36 18.91
CA LEU A 35 4.02 -5.72 18.30
C LEU A 35 5.39 -6.32 18.75
N GLY A 36 5.42 -7.26 19.70
CA GLY A 36 6.62 -8.00 20.10
C GLY A 36 7.77 -7.10 20.56
N THR A 37 8.90 -7.18 19.84
CA THR A 37 10.16 -6.49 20.16
C THR A 37 10.21 -5.01 19.81
N VAL A 38 9.11 -4.45 19.29
CA VAL A 38 8.99 -3.00 19.05
C VAL A 38 9.15 -2.25 20.39
N PRO A 39 9.95 -1.17 20.47
CA PRO A 39 10.11 -0.37 21.69
C PRO A 39 8.78 0.15 22.22
N ASP A 40 8.64 0.26 23.54
CA ASP A 40 7.37 0.61 24.18
C ASP A 40 6.89 2.01 23.80
N GLU A 41 7.81 2.96 23.63
CA GLU A 41 7.46 4.32 23.17
C GLU A 41 6.84 4.31 21.77
N ILE A 42 7.30 3.41 20.89
CA ILE A 42 6.72 3.22 19.55
C ILE A 42 5.35 2.54 19.66
N LYS A 43 5.24 1.52 20.53
CA LYS A 43 3.95 0.83 20.76
C LYS A 43 2.89 1.80 21.25
N ASP A 44 3.23 2.72 22.13
CA ASP A 44 2.30 3.71 22.68
C ASP A 44 1.76 4.65 21.61
N VAL A 45 2.64 5.16 20.73
CA VAL A 45 2.23 5.99 19.58
C VAL A 45 1.28 5.21 18.66
N LEU A 46 1.62 3.97 18.32
CA LEU A 46 0.82 3.12 17.43
C LEU A 46 -0.52 2.73 18.06
N LYS A 47 -0.55 2.43 19.36
CA LYS A 47 -1.79 2.14 20.10
C LYS A 47 -2.72 3.34 20.13
N ASN A 48 -2.20 4.51 20.49
CA ASN A 48 -3.03 5.72 20.60
C ASN A 48 -3.57 6.21 19.26
N SER A 49 -2.80 6.03 18.17
CA SER A 49 -3.13 6.67 16.88
C SER A 49 -3.63 5.70 15.81
N CYS A 50 -3.41 4.38 15.97
CA CYS A 50 -3.67 3.41 14.90
C CYS A 50 -4.55 2.23 15.31
N TYR A 51 -4.55 1.80 16.58
CA TYR A 51 -5.20 0.55 16.99
C TYR A 51 -6.72 0.57 16.79
N ASP A 52 -7.37 1.72 17.00
CA ASP A 52 -8.82 1.88 16.78
C ASP A 52 -9.27 1.40 15.39
N CYS A 53 -8.43 1.50 14.37
CA CYS A 53 -8.75 1.05 13.01
C CYS A 53 -7.94 -0.17 12.55
N HIS A 54 -6.72 -0.37 13.08
CA HIS A 54 -5.76 -1.34 12.58
C HIS A 54 -5.43 -2.46 13.58
N SER A 55 -6.22 -2.66 14.64
CA SER A 55 -6.06 -3.80 15.56
C SER A 55 -7.39 -4.49 15.83
N ASN A 56 -7.37 -5.69 16.41
CA ASN A 56 -8.55 -6.37 16.98
C ASN A 56 -8.91 -5.82 18.37
N GLU A 57 -8.19 -4.82 18.86
CA GLU A 57 -8.40 -4.16 20.15
C GLU A 57 -9.16 -2.83 19.98
N THR A 58 -9.89 -2.67 18.87
CA THR A 58 -10.68 -1.47 18.58
C THR A 58 -11.68 -1.20 19.71
N ASP A 59 -11.49 -0.07 20.40
CA ASP A 59 -12.47 0.47 21.34
C ASP A 59 -13.27 1.58 20.68
N ILE A 60 -14.59 1.50 20.79
CA ILE A 60 -15.51 2.39 20.07
C ILE A 60 -16.19 3.30 21.07
N SER A 61 -15.87 4.58 20.98
CA SER A 61 -16.55 5.63 21.74
C SER A 61 -18.08 5.56 21.60
N TRP A 62 -18.79 5.89 22.68
CA TRP A 62 -20.26 5.72 22.80
C TRP A 62 -21.07 6.35 21.65
N PHE A 63 -20.61 7.46 21.07
CA PHE A 63 -21.27 8.17 19.98
C PHE A 63 -21.14 7.45 18.63
N ASN A 64 -20.08 6.67 18.43
CA ASN A 64 -19.88 5.86 17.22
C ASN A 64 -20.81 4.63 17.18
N LYS A 65 -21.49 4.32 18.29
CA LYS A 65 -22.50 3.24 18.40
C LYS A 65 -23.90 3.64 17.93
N LEU A 66 -24.10 4.90 17.53
CA LEU A 66 -25.39 5.35 16.97
C LEU A 66 -25.67 4.67 15.61
N PRO A 67 -26.90 4.24 15.30
CA PRO A 67 -27.20 3.35 14.16
C PRO A 67 -26.73 3.86 12.79
N PHE A 68 -26.77 5.18 12.57
CA PHE A 68 -26.36 5.80 11.32
C PHE A 68 -24.84 5.93 11.17
N VAL A 69 -24.09 5.95 12.28
CA VAL A 69 -22.62 6.04 12.30
C VAL A 69 -21.99 4.65 12.34
N ALA A 70 -22.59 3.73 13.09
CA ALA A 70 -22.07 2.40 13.37
C ALA A 70 -21.73 1.61 12.09
N SER A 71 -22.59 1.65 11.07
CA SER A 71 -22.33 0.95 9.81
C SER A 71 -21.14 1.54 9.04
N ILE A 72 -20.94 2.86 9.10
CA ILE A 72 -19.82 3.54 8.44
C ILE A 72 -18.51 3.19 9.16
N VAL A 73 -18.49 3.29 10.48
CA VAL A 73 -17.32 2.94 11.31
C VAL A 73 -16.92 1.49 11.08
N ASN A 74 -17.88 0.56 11.12
CA ASN A 74 -17.60 -0.85 10.87
C ASN A 74 -16.95 -1.08 9.49
N LYS A 75 -17.49 -0.47 8.44
CA LYS A 75 -16.93 -0.58 7.09
C LYS A 75 -15.52 0.01 7.00
N ASP A 76 -15.27 1.15 7.64
CA ASP A 76 -13.95 1.79 7.65
C ASP A 76 -12.92 0.93 8.40
N VAL A 77 -13.28 0.36 9.54
CA VAL A 77 -12.39 -0.54 10.32
C VAL A 77 -12.11 -1.85 9.57
N GLU A 78 -13.13 -2.51 9.03
CA GLU A 78 -12.95 -3.72 8.22
C GLU A 78 -12.04 -3.43 7.00
N LYS A 79 -12.24 -2.30 6.33
CA LYS A 79 -11.38 -1.87 5.23
C LYS A 79 -9.94 -1.61 5.69
N ALA A 80 -9.74 -0.97 6.84
CA ALA A 80 -8.41 -0.70 7.40
C ALA A 80 -7.68 -2.01 7.76
N ARG A 81 -8.33 -2.91 8.51
CA ARG A 81 -7.79 -4.22 8.90
C ARG A 81 -7.50 -5.14 7.70
N SER A 82 -8.27 -5.02 6.61
CA SER A 82 -7.99 -5.74 5.37
C SER A 82 -6.66 -5.35 4.70
N LYS A 83 -6.07 -4.20 5.08
CA LYS A 83 -4.74 -3.78 4.59
C LYS A 83 -3.63 -4.33 5.47
N PHE A 84 -3.78 -4.20 6.78
CA PHE A 84 -2.92 -4.82 7.78
C PHE A 84 -3.58 -4.75 9.17
N ASN A 85 -3.17 -5.63 10.08
CA ASN A 85 -3.71 -5.73 11.44
C ASN A 85 -2.59 -5.95 12.47
N PHE A 86 -2.41 -5.01 13.41
CA PHE A 86 -1.41 -5.07 14.48
C PHE A 86 -1.67 -6.21 15.48
N SER A 87 -2.89 -6.73 15.57
CA SER A 87 -3.22 -7.89 16.41
C SER A 87 -2.88 -9.24 15.76
N GLU A 88 -2.26 -9.21 14.57
CA GLU A 88 -1.82 -10.37 13.79
C GLU A 88 -0.37 -10.18 13.31
N TRP A 89 0.46 -9.49 14.13
CA TRP A 89 1.76 -8.98 13.71
C TRP A 89 2.77 -10.07 13.31
N ASP A 90 2.69 -11.25 13.93
CA ASP A 90 3.48 -12.44 13.63
C ASP A 90 3.26 -13.00 12.21
N LYS A 91 2.12 -12.70 11.58
CA LYS A 91 1.83 -13.16 10.20
C LYS A 91 2.68 -12.44 9.15
N TYR A 92 3.27 -11.30 9.50
CA TYR A 92 4.09 -10.51 8.59
C TYR A 92 5.57 -10.86 8.74
N SER A 93 6.25 -11.04 7.62
CA SER A 93 7.71 -11.04 7.57
C SER A 93 8.28 -9.68 8.02
N ASP A 94 9.53 -9.64 8.46
CA ASP A 94 10.16 -8.38 8.92
C ASP A 94 10.17 -7.29 7.83
N LYS A 95 10.29 -7.71 6.57
CA LYS A 95 10.15 -6.85 5.40
C LYS A 95 8.74 -6.27 5.25
N GLU A 96 7.70 -7.07 5.47
CA GLU A 96 6.31 -6.60 5.44
C GLU A 96 6.02 -5.67 6.60
N LYS A 97 6.47 -6.00 7.82
CA LYS A 97 6.36 -5.15 9.01
C LYS A 97 6.93 -3.75 8.75
N LYS A 98 8.15 -3.69 8.21
CA LYS A 98 8.81 -2.44 7.80
C LYS A 98 8.02 -1.67 6.75
N THR A 99 7.54 -2.36 5.72
CA THR A 99 6.72 -1.77 4.64
C THR A 99 5.43 -1.17 5.20
N ILE A 100 4.77 -1.86 6.13
CA ILE A 100 3.54 -1.38 6.80
C ILE A 100 3.82 -0.08 7.55
N LEU A 101 4.84 -0.08 8.42
CA LEU A 101 5.21 1.09 9.23
C LEU A 101 5.63 2.28 8.36
N PHE A 102 6.42 2.05 7.31
CA PHE A 102 6.82 3.11 6.38
C PHE A 102 5.63 3.70 5.61
N ASN A 103 4.71 2.85 5.12
CA ASN A 103 3.51 3.31 4.44
C ASN A 103 2.61 4.12 5.39
N ALA A 104 2.50 3.70 6.65
CA ALA A 104 1.81 4.45 7.69
C ALA A 104 2.46 5.82 7.91
N LEU A 105 3.78 5.87 8.14
CA LEU A 105 4.55 7.11 8.29
C LEU A 105 4.38 8.04 7.07
N THR A 106 4.42 7.49 5.86
CA THR A 106 4.22 8.26 4.62
C THR A 106 2.84 8.90 4.58
N LYS A 107 1.79 8.18 5.00
CA LYS A 107 0.42 8.73 5.06
C LYS A 107 0.27 9.77 6.18
N ILE A 108 0.95 9.57 7.30
CA ILE A 108 0.99 10.54 8.41
C ILE A 108 1.65 11.85 7.95
N LYS A 109 2.81 11.78 7.30
CA LYS A 109 3.51 12.96 6.76
C LYS A 109 2.73 13.68 5.65
N LYS A 110 1.75 13.02 5.03
CA LYS A 110 0.81 13.60 4.06
C LYS A 110 -0.51 14.05 4.67
N GLU A 111 -0.66 13.97 5.99
CA GLU A 111 -1.89 14.31 6.73
C GLU A 111 -3.12 13.50 6.28
N GLU A 112 -2.90 12.33 5.66
CA GLU A 112 -3.96 11.42 5.23
C GLU A 112 -4.41 10.49 6.36
N MET A 113 -3.50 10.21 7.31
CA MET A 113 -3.73 9.32 8.44
C MET A 113 -3.21 9.94 9.76
N PRO A 114 -3.99 9.90 10.85
CA PRO A 114 -5.40 9.54 10.87
C PRO A 114 -6.26 10.56 10.11
N PRO A 115 -7.40 10.18 9.50
CA PRO A 115 -8.21 11.12 8.73
C PRO A 115 -8.69 12.31 9.57
N ALA A 116 -8.67 13.52 9.03
CA ALA A 116 -9.06 14.74 9.75
C ALA A 116 -10.45 14.64 10.42
N ARG A 117 -11.42 13.94 9.78
CA ARG A 117 -12.76 13.68 10.34
C ARG A 117 -12.72 12.89 11.64
N TYR A 118 -11.77 11.96 11.76
CA TYR A 118 -11.59 11.13 12.96
C TYR A 118 -10.91 11.94 14.06
N LEU A 119 -9.86 12.71 13.72
CA LEU A 119 -9.15 13.61 14.64
C LEU A 119 -10.00 14.76 15.19
N TRP A 120 -11.15 15.06 14.58
CA TRP A 120 -12.09 16.03 15.13
C TRP A 120 -12.66 15.58 16.48
N LEU A 121 -12.92 14.26 16.62
CA LEU A 121 -13.49 13.64 17.83
C LEU A 121 -12.47 12.85 18.66
N HIS A 122 -11.33 12.48 18.08
CA HIS A 122 -10.28 11.66 18.72
C HIS A 122 -8.98 12.46 18.78
N LYS A 123 -8.95 13.47 19.66
CA LYS A 123 -7.79 14.37 19.79
C LYS A 123 -6.54 13.68 20.35
N ASN A 124 -6.73 12.58 21.08
CA ASN A 124 -5.67 11.71 21.59
C ASN A 124 -4.91 10.95 20.48
N ALA A 125 -5.50 10.81 19.28
CA ALA A 125 -4.87 10.15 18.14
C ALA A 125 -4.07 11.11 17.24
N VAL A 126 -3.95 12.39 17.63
CA VAL A 126 -3.16 13.36 16.87
C VAL A 126 -1.68 13.08 17.13
N LEU A 127 -0.94 12.74 16.07
CA LEU A 127 0.52 12.61 16.14
C LEU A 127 1.18 13.99 16.11
N ASN A 128 2.03 14.27 17.11
CA ASN A 128 2.86 15.48 17.13
C ASN A 128 4.19 15.26 16.37
N LYS A 129 5.06 16.28 16.36
CA LYS A 129 6.33 16.20 15.64
C LYS A 129 7.29 15.19 16.26
N GLU A 130 7.26 15.08 17.59
CA GLU A 130 8.05 14.15 18.37
C GLU A 130 7.68 12.70 18.04
N ASP A 131 6.38 12.37 17.98
CA ASP A 131 5.86 11.05 17.62
C ASP A 131 6.30 10.66 16.19
N ILE A 132 6.18 11.60 15.25
CA ILE A 132 6.58 11.38 13.84
C ILE A 132 8.09 11.14 13.75
N SER A 133 8.89 11.94 14.46
CA SER A 133 10.35 11.79 14.49
C SER A 133 10.77 10.47 15.12
N LEU A 134 10.06 10.03 16.16
CA LEU A 134 10.31 8.77 16.85
C LEU A 134 10.04 7.58 15.91
N LEU A 135 8.90 7.59 15.22
CA LEU A 135 8.55 6.60 14.19
C LEU A 135 9.56 6.59 13.04
N GLU A 136 9.97 7.77 12.54
CA GLU A 136 10.95 7.91 11.47
C GLU A 136 12.31 7.31 11.85
N SER A 137 12.82 7.65 13.04
CA SER A 137 14.08 7.09 13.55
C SER A 137 14.01 5.57 13.69
N TYR A 138 12.93 5.04 14.26
CA TYR A 138 12.76 3.59 14.43
C TYR A 138 12.75 2.87 13.07
N ILE A 139 11.97 3.36 12.12
CA ILE A 139 11.87 2.76 10.77
C ILE A 139 13.22 2.82 10.05
N THR A 140 13.98 3.92 10.16
CA THR A 140 15.30 4.03 9.54
C THR A 140 16.33 3.08 10.17
N GLN A 141 16.27 2.82 11.49
CA GLN A 141 17.16 1.84 12.12
C GLN A 141 16.89 0.40 11.66
N MET A 142 15.69 0.11 11.15
CA MET A 142 15.41 -1.17 10.48
C MET A 142 16.19 -1.32 9.16
N ASP A 143 16.76 -0.26 8.58
CA ASP A 143 17.61 -0.31 7.37
C ASP A 143 19.02 -0.85 7.66
N THR A 144 19.59 -0.53 8.83
CA THR A 144 20.98 -0.90 9.16
C THR A 144 21.22 -2.41 9.23
N ILE A 145 20.17 -3.20 9.45
CA ILE A 145 20.22 -4.65 9.53
C ILE A 145 20.34 -5.30 8.13
N ALA A 146 20.02 -4.57 7.06
CA ALA A 146 19.98 -5.09 5.68
C ALA A 146 21.25 -4.79 4.85
N LYS A 147 22.38 -4.43 5.48
CA LYS A 147 23.63 -4.08 4.76
C LYS A 147 24.37 -5.27 4.17
N THR A 148 23.98 -6.49 4.50
CA THR A 148 24.56 -7.73 3.97
C THR A 148 23.44 -8.63 3.46
N THR A 149 23.57 -9.16 2.24
CA THR A 149 22.71 -10.24 1.75
C THR A 149 22.78 -11.41 2.72
N THR A 150 21.65 -11.88 3.23
CA THR A 150 21.67 -13.08 4.09
C THR A 150 21.97 -14.32 3.25
N ASP A 151 22.47 -15.39 3.88
CA ASP A 151 22.65 -16.67 3.17
C ASP A 151 21.33 -17.18 2.60
N GLU A 152 20.21 -16.95 3.29
CA GLU A 152 18.86 -17.30 2.81
C GLU A 152 18.48 -16.52 1.53
N GLU A 153 18.75 -15.21 1.50
CA GLU A 153 18.48 -14.36 0.33
C GLU A 153 19.35 -14.78 -0.87
N ARG A 154 20.62 -15.12 -0.62
CA ARG A 154 21.54 -15.63 -1.66
C ARG A 154 21.07 -16.98 -2.22
N ILE A 155 20.76 -17.94 -1.36
CA ILE A 155 20.25 -19.27 -1.77
C ILE A 155 18.93 -19.13 -2.54
N SER A 156 18.05 -18.23 -2.10
CA SER A 156 16.80 -17.93 -2.79
C SER A 156 17.04 -17.40 -4.20
N PHE A 157 17.97 -16.45 -4.35
CA PHE A 157 18.38 -15.92 -5.66
C PHE A 157 18.95 -17.01 -6.57
N GLU A 158 19.93 -17.79 -6.11
CA GLU A 158 20.56 -18.84 -6.91
C GLU A 158 19.54 -19.87 -7.42
N LYS A 159 18.62 -20.28 -6.53
CA LYS A 159 17.54 -21.22 -6.87
C LYS A 159 16.60 -20.65 -7.93
N GLU A 160 16.15 -19.40 -7.77
CA GLU A 160 15.26 -18.75 -8.73
C GLU A 160 15.97 -18.49 -10.06
N TYR A 161 17.22 -18.02 -10.03
CA TYR A 161 18.01 -17.73 -11.22
C TYR A 161 18.28 -19.00 -12.04
N LYS A 162 18.65 -20.11 -11.38
CA LYS A 162 18.80 -21.42 -12.04
C LYS A 162 17.49 -21.86 -12.70
N LYS A 163 16.37 -21.85 -11.95
CA LYS A 163 15.05 -22.20 -12.48
C LYS A 163 14.68 -21.30 -13.67
N TRP A 164 14.91 -19.99 -13.57
CA TRP A 164 14.62 -19.06 -14.65
C TRP A 164 15.48 -19.35 -15.88
N ASN A 165 16.78 -19.59 -15.71
CA ASN A 165 17.70 -19.84 -16.81
C ASN A 165 17.35 -21.13 -17.58
N GLU A 166 16.92 -22.19 -16.88
CA GLU A 166 16.45 -23.44 -17.47
C GLU A 166 15.15 -23.25 -18.27
N ASN A 167 14.26 -22.37 -17.81
CA ASN A 167 12.91 -22.23 -18.36
C ASN A 167 12.72 -21.00 -19.26
N LYS A 168 13.73 -20.13 -19.44
CA LYS A 168 13.60 -18.85 -20.15
C LYS A 168 13.19 -18.98 -21.62
N HIS A 169 13.46 -20.13 -22.22
CA HIS A 169 13.11 -20.46 -23.61
C HIS A 169 11.67 -20.96 -23.77
N LEU A 170 11.02 -21.37 -22.67
CA LEU A 170 9.65 -21.87 -22.73
C LEU A 170 8.68 -20.70 -22.98
N PRO A 171 7.72 -20.86 -23.91
CA PRO A 171 6.74 -19.83 -24.17
C PRO A 171 5.87 -19.64 -22.92
N LYS A 172 5.93 -18.43 -22.34
CA LYS A 172 5.02 -18.03 -21.26
C LYS A 172 3.84 -17.30 -21.87
N LYS A 173 2.63 -17.75 -21.54
CA LYS A 173 1.37 -17.07 -21.85
C LYS A 173 0.68 -16.68 -20.55
N PRO A 174 1.07 -15.55 -19.92
CA PRO A 174 0.42 -15.08 -18.71
C PRO A 174 -1.07 -14.85 -18.97
N ALA A 175 -1.90 -15.13 -17.97
CA ALA A 175 -3.30 -14.76 -18.03
C ALA A 175 -3.46 -13.23 -17.93
N ASP A 176 -4.53 -12.72 -18.51
CA ASP A 176 -4.91 -11.31 -18.40
C ASP A 176 -5.18 -10.94 -16.93
N ALA A 177 -5.00 -9.66 -16.60
CA ALA A 177 -5.37 -9.15 -15.29
C ALA A 177 -6.91 -9.24 -15.10
N PRO A 178 -7.41 -9.31 -13.85
CA PRO A 178 -8.85 -9.48 -13.59
C PRO A 178 -9.75 -8.39 -14.21
N ASN A 179 -9.18 -7.22 -14.54
CA ASN A 179 -9.83 -6.11 -15.24
C ASN A 179 -9.74 -6.19 -16.78
N GLY A 180 -9.34 -7.33 -17.34
CA GLY A 180 -9.28 -7.57 -18.78
C GLY A 180 -8.10 -6.92 -19.49
N ILE A 181 -7.09 -6.43 -18.75
CA ILE A 181 -5.86 -5.91 -19.34
C ILE A 181 -4.92 -7.07 -19.65
N ALA A 182 -4.57 -7.22 -20.93
CA ALA A 182 -3.62 -8.22 -21.39
C ALA A 182 -2.19 -7.93 -20.93
N PHE A 183 -1.41 -9.00 -20.75
CA PHE A 183 0.01 -8.85 -20.44
C PHE A 183 0.78 -8.29 -21.65
N PRO A 184 1.54 -7.18 -21.50
CA PRO A 184 2.30 -6.60 -22.61
C PRO A 184 3.53 -7.46 -22.87
N HIS A 185 3.46 -8.40 -23.82
CA HIS A 185 4.52 -9.39 -24.04
C HIS A 185 5.87 -8.77 -24.49
N ASP A 186 5.82 -7.62 -25.13
CA ASP A 186 6.93 -6.87 -25.71
C ASP A 186 7.63 -5.92 -24.72
N TYR A 187 7.14 -5.78 -23.49
CA TYR A 187 7.67 -4.76 -22.56
C TYR A 187 9.18 -4.84 -22.29
N ARG A 188 9.80 -6.01 -22.50
CA ARG A 188 11.24 -6.21 -22.30
C ARG A 188 12.10 -5.51 -23.36
N SER A 189 11.51 -5.10 -24.49
CA SER A 189 12.19 -4.29 -25.52
C SER A 189 11.90 -2.80 -25.40
N TRP A 190 11.07 -2.38 -24.45
CA TRP A 190 10.78 -0.96 -24.21
C TRP A 190 11.98 -0.26 -23.61
N GLN A 191 12.10 1.05 -23.85
CA GLN A 191 13.25 1.82 -23.40
C GLN A 191 13.13 2.15 -21.91
N VAL A 192 14.26 2.16 -21.21
CA VAL A 192 14.34 2.63 -19.82
C VAL A 192 14.11 4.13 -19.78
N ILE A 193 13.16 4.56 -18.98
CA ILE A 193 12.88 6.00 -18.78
C ILE A 193 13.32 6.48 -17.41
N SER A 194 13.44 5.60 -16.41
CA SER A 194 13.88 5.98 -15.06
C SER A 194 14.24 4.74 -14.23
N SER A 195 14.82 4.95 -13.06
CA SER A 195 15.04 3.93 -12.03
C SER A 195 14.71 4.49 -10.65
N SER A 196 14.40 3.60 -9.70
CA SER A 196 14.22 4.00 -8.30
C SER A 196 14.59 2.87 -7.36
N TYR A 197 15.06 3.25 -6.18
CA TYR A 197 15.27 2.36 -5.05
C TYR A 197 14.24 2.69 -3.97
N ARG A 198 13.66 1.66 -3.33
CA ARG A 198 12.76 1.83 -2.19
C ARG A 198 13.35 1.23 -0.93
N VAL A 199 13.61 2.12 0.02
CA VAL A 199 14.19 1.80 1.33
C VAL A 199 13.24 1.01 2.22
N ASP A 200 11.94 1.22 2.13
CA ASP A 200 10.96 0.57 3.02
C ASP A 200 10.84 -0.93 2.83
N ASN A 201 11.17 -1.42 1.63
CA ASN A 201 11.08 -2.83 1.29
C ASN A 201 12.31 -3.32 0.52
N ASN A 202 13.41 -2.56 0.51
CA ASN A 202 14.68 -2.93 -0.10
C ASN A 202 14.51 -3.47 -1.54
N THR A 203 13.79 -2.72 -2.39
CA THR A 203 13.56 -3.12 -3.79
C THR A 203 14.18 -2.15 -4.79
N LEU A 204 14.80 -2.74 -5.82
CA LEU A 204 15.28 -2.03 -7.00
C LEU A 204 14.20 -2.04 -8.07
N ARG A 205 14.05 -0.91 -8.77
CA ARG A 205 12.98 -0.72 -9.76
C ARG A 205 13.51 -0.05 -11.01
N VAL A 206 13.12 -0.59 -12.15
CA VAL A 206 13.35 0.00 -13.47
C VAL A 206 12.01 0.39 -14.06
N ILE A 207 11.92 1.59 -14.60
CA ILE A 207 10.72 2.13 -15.24
C ILE A 207 10.99 2.17 -16.75
N LEU A 208 10.05 1.64 -17.51
CA LEU A 208 10.09 1.44 -18.95
C LEU A 208 8.95 2.22 -19.61
N GLY A 209 9.16 2.69 -20.84
CA GLY A 209 8.14 3.33 -21.66
C GLY A 209 8.08 2.72 -23.06
N ASN A 210 6.87 2.46 -23.56
CA ASN A 210 6.67 2.11 -24.96
C ASN A 210 7.01 3.30 -25.89
N ASP A 211 7.05 3.08 -27.20
CA ASP A 211 7.45 4.11 -28.18
C ASP A 211 6.65 5.42 -28.07
N ILE A 212 5.35 5.33 -27.76
CA ILE A 212 4.49 6.50 -27.56
C ILE A 212 4.93 7.29 -26.32
N ALA A 213 5.23 6.60 -25.21
CA ALA A 213 5.76 7.23 -24.00
C ALA A 213 7.13 7.88 -24.26
N ILE A 214 8.02 7.24 -25.03
CA ILE A 214 9.33 7.81 -25.38
C ILE A 214 9.19 9.07 -26.23
N GLN A 215 8.32 9.05 -27.23
CA GLN A 215 8.02 10.24 -28.04
C GLN A 215 7.45 11.38 -27.20
N ALA A 216 6.58 11.06 -26.24
CA ALA A 216 6.04 12.04 -25.30
C ALA A 216 7.14 12.67 -24.44
N ILE A 217 8.10 11.89 -23.96
CA ILE A 217 9.25 12.39 -23.20
C ILE A 217 10.10 13.34 -24.06
N HIS A 218 10.42 12.95 -25.30
CA HIS A 218 11.22 13.79 -26.21
C HIS A 218 10.56 15.14 -26.51
N LYS A 219 9.22 15.18 -26.57
CA LYS A 219 8.44 16.41 -26.80
C LYS A 219 8.08 17.15 -25.52
N ASN A 220 8.41 16.60 -24.35
CA ASN A 220 7.97 17.09 -23.05
C ASN A 220 6.42 17.14 -22.90
N GLU A 221 5.71 16.20 -23.53
CA GLU A 221 4.25 16.05 -23.53
C GLU A 221 3.80 14.94 -22.57
N ILE A 222 4.23 15.03 -21.30
CA ILE A 222 4.05 13.97 -20.28
C ILE A 222 3.03 14.33 -19.18
N ASN A 223 2.33 15.46 -19.31
CA ASN A 223 1.32 15.89 -18.35
C ASN A 223 0.19 16.67 -19.06
N PRO A 224 -0.87 16.00 -19.54
CA PRO A 224 -1.09 14.55 -19.46
C PRO A 224 -0.21 13.75 -20.44
N TRP A 225 -0.02 12.47 -20.16
CA TRP A 225 0.53 11.53 -21.13
C TRP A 225 -0.48 11.30 -22.28
N PRO A 226 -0.01 11.06 -23.51
CA PRO A 226 -0.90 10.80 -24.64
C PRO A 226 -1.54 9.41 -24.58
N ASP A 227 -2.76 9.28 -25.09
CA ASP A 227 -3.45 7.99 -25.22
C ASP A 227 -2.60 7.00 -26.04
N GLY A 228 -2.53 5.75 -25.57
CA GLY A 228 -1.65 4.71 -26.10
C GLY A 228 -0.28 4.64 -25.42
N ALA A 229 0.11 5.63 -24.60
CA ALA A 229 1.30 5.52 -23.77
C ALA A 229 1.15 4.38 -22.76
N ILE A 230 2.19 3.56 -22.61
CA ILE A 230 2.26 2.51 -21.60
C ILE A 230 3.55 2.67 -20.81
N LEU A 231 3.40 2.74 -19.48
CA LEU A 231 4.52 2.79 -18.55
C LEU A 231 4.61 1.45 -17.83
N GLY A 232 5.73 0.77 -17.99
CA GLY A 232 6.06 -0.45 -17.25
C GLY A 232 6.96 -0.14 -16.07
N LYS A 233 6.80 -0.88 -14.98
CA LYS A 233 7.74 -0.88 -13.87
C LYS A 233 8.06 -2.30 -13.48
N VAL A 234 9.34 -2.60 -13.41
CA VAL A 234 9.88 -3.93 -13.11
C VAL A 234 10.60 -3.87 -11.78
N ILE A 235 10.29 -4.78 -10.86
CA ILE A 235 10.73 -4.74 -9.46
C ILE A 235 11.47 -6.01 -9.10
N TRP A 236 12.63 -5.85 -8.47
CA TRP A 236 13.43 -6.93 -7.89
C TRP A 236 13.67 -6.66 -6.40
N ASN A 237 13.85 -7.74 -5.65
CA ASN A 237 14.56 -7.67 -4.39
C ASN A 237 16.00 -7.23 -4.65
N GLN A 238 16.67 -6.74 -3.62
CA GLN A 238 18.08 -6.39 -3.71
C GLN A 238 18.98 -7.49 -3.15
N ARG A 239 20.24 -7.48 -3.56
CA ARG A 239 21.35 -8.19 -2.92
C ARG A 239 22.61 -7.34 -3.09
N VAL A 240 23.56 -7.51 -2.19
CA VAL A 240 24.93 -7.00 -2.34
C VAL A 240 25.66 -7.78 -3.43
N ASP A 241 26.46 -7.09 -4.24
CA ASP A 241 27.31 -7.71 -5.27
C ASP A 241 28.46 -8.51 -4.64
N GLU A 242 28.70 -9.72 -5.12
CA GLU A 242 29.74 -10.61 -4.59
C GLU A 242 31.16 -10.08 -4.80
N ASN A 243 31.37 -9.24 -5.82
CA ASN A 243 32.68 -8.71 -6.19
C ASN A 243 32.85 -7.26 -5.75
N TRP A 244 31.79 -6.60 -5.27
CA TRP A 244 31.82 -5.21 -4.84
C TRP A 244 30.79 -4.96 -3.73
N GLU A 245 31.20 -5.10 -2.48
CA GLU A 245 30.30 -5.01 -1.30
C GLU A 245 29.54 -3.67 -1.19
N ALA A 246 30.04 -2.61 -1.82
CA ALA A 246 29.36 -1.32 -1.85
C ALA A 246 28.27 -1.23 -2.94
N ALA A 247 28.12 -2.23 -3.82
CA ALA A 247 27.11 -2.27 -4.86
C ALA A 247 25.90 -3.08 -4.41
N ILE A 248 24.72 -2.50 -4.65
CA ILE A 248 23.43 -3.14 -4.49
C ILE A 248 22.90 -3.46 -5.89
N ILE A 249 22.62 -4.73 -6.14
CA ILE A 249 22.22 -5.26 -7.44
C ILE A 249 20.90 -6.04 -7.36
N PRO A 250 20.22 -6.28 -8.50
CA PRO A 250 19.00 -7.06 -8.52
C PRO A 250 19.19 -8.50 -8.03
N SER A 251 18.24 -8.95 -7.24
CA SER A 251 18.07 -10.32 -6.75
C SER A 251 16.82 -10.96 -7.40
N THR A 252 16.02 -11.68 -6.64
CA THR A 252 14.80 -12.35 -7.09
C THR A 252 13.77 -11.36 -7.63
N PHE A 253 13.03 -11.80 -8.65
CA PHE A 253 12.02 -10.99 -9.33
C PHE A 253 10.74 -10.93 -8.50
N VAL A 254 10.29 -9.73 -8.17
CA VAL A 254 9.09 -9.54 -7.35
C VAL A 254 7.85 -9.49 -8.23
N HIS A 255 7.77 -8.51 -9.12
CA HIS A 255 6.64 -8.33 -10.04
C HIS A 255 6.96 -7.34 -11.15
N ALA A 256 6.11 -7.35 -12.18
CA ALA A 256 5.99 -6.26 -13.16
C ALA A 256 4.61 -5.62 -13.05
N GLU A 257 4.54 -4.29 -13.10
CA GLU A 257 3.31 -3.51 -13.06
C GLU A 257 3.27 -2.48 -14.18
N PHE A 258 2.07 -2.19 -14.67
CA PHE A 258 1.87 -1.41 -15.88
C PHE A 258 0.72 -0.41 -15.73
N MET A 259 0.92 0.77 -16.31
CA MET A 259 -0.08 1.82 -16.47
C MET A 259 -0.34 2.04 -17.96
N PHE A 260 -1.61 1.95 -18.38
CA PHE A 260 -2.03 2.08 -19.78
C PHE A 260 -2.86 3.35 -19.95
N LYS A 261 -2.39 4.32 -20.74
CA LYS A 261 -3.11 5.56 -20.99
C LYS A 261 -4.19 5.34 -22.05
N ASP A 262 -5.44 5.56 -21.67
CA ASP A 262 -6.56 5.69 -22.60
C ASP A 262 -7.66 6.47 -21.88
N SER A 263 -7.75 7.77 -22.19
CA SER A 263 -8.63 8.74 -21.56
C SER A 263 -10.12 8.35 -21.65
N LYS A 264 -10.51 7.65 -22.73
CA LYS A 264 -11.90 7.24 -22.98
C LYS A 264 -12.19 5.91 -22.33
N LYS A 265 -11.37 4.89 -22.58
CA LYS A 265 -11.55 3.52 -22.06
C LYS A 265 -11.46 3.48 -20.53
N TYR A 266 -10.57 4.29 -19.96
CA TYR A 266 -10.29 4.31 -18.52
C TYR A 266 -10.80 5.58 -17.84
N ALA A 267 -11.84 6.22 -18.37
CA ALA A 267 -12.44 7.42 -17.78
C ALA A 267 -12.82 7.23 -16.29
N GLY A 268 -13.32 6.04 -15.92
CA GLY A 268 -13.68 5.69 -14.53
C GLY A 268 -12.49 5.44 -13.59
N THR A 269 -11.26 5.42 -14.12
CA THR A 269 -10.02 5.17 -13.37
C THR A 269 -8.96 6.25 -13.66
N ASN A 270 -9.45 7.49 -13.85
CA ASN A 270 -8.65 8.69 -14.11
C ASN A 270 -7.83 8.64 -15.42
N GLY A 271 -8.34 7.97 -16.45
CA GLY A 271 -7.71 7.85 -17.77
C GLY A 271 -6.59 6.80 -17.83
N TRP A 272 -6.43 6.00 -16.77
CA TRP A 272 -5.38 4.99 -16.66
C TRP A 272 -5.94 3.59 -16.37
N GLY A 273 -5.49 2.62 -17.15
CA GLY A 273 -5.62 1.19 -16.85
C GLY A 273 -4.45 0.73 -15.98
N TRP A 274 -4.72 -0.10 -14.98
CA TRP A 274 -3.73 -0.54 -13.99
C TRP A 274 -3.68 -2.06 -13.96
N ALA A 275 -2.48 -2.64 -14.07
CA ALA A 275 -2.32 -4.09 -13.98
C ALA A 275 -0.95 -4.48 -13.41
N ARG A 276 -0.87 -5.65 -12.77
CA ARG A 276 0.34 -6.17 -12.13
C ARG A 276 0.38 -7.69 -12.24
N TRP A 277 1.58 -8.24 -12.47
CA TRP A 277 1.84 -9.68 -12.52
C TRP A 277 3.00 -10.06 -11.59
N LEU A 278 2.75 -11.02 -10.71
CA LEU A 278 3.61 -11.43 -9.61
C LEU A 278 4.53 -12.59 -9.99
N GLY A 279 5.79 -12.50 -9.56
CA GLY A 279 6.78 -13.56 -9.67
C GLY A 279 7.14 -13.92 -11.12
N THR A 280 8.11 -14.83 -11.25
CA THR A 280 8.59 -15.28 -12.57
C THR A 280 7.54 -16.06 -13.37
N GLU A 281 6.51 -16.59 -12.70
CA GLU A 281 5.35 -17.23 -13.34
C GLU A 281 4.33 -16.22 -13.90
N LEU A 282 4.51 -14.92 -13.61
CA LEU A 282 3.65 -13.84 -14.09
C LEU A 282 2.17 -14.10 -13.76
N LYS A 283 1.88 -14.33 -12.47
CA LYS A 283 0.50 -14.52 -12.00
C LYS A 283 -0.20 -13.15 -11.89
N PRO A 284 -1.37 -12.93 -12.50
CA PRO A 284 -2.05 -11.65 -12.39
C PRO A 284 -2.43 -11.33 -10.93
N PHE A 285 -2.26 -10.06 -10.54
CA PHE A 285 -2.59 -9.55 -9.21
C PHE A 285 -4.08 -9.18 -9.11
N GLY A 286 -4.66 -9.45 -7.93
CA GLY A 286 -6.07 -9.19 -7.65
C GLY A 286 -6.97 -10.41 -7.87
N LYS A 287 -8.12 -10.42 -7.19
CA LYS A 287 -9.15 -11.48 -7.36
C LYS A 287 -10.17 -11.11 -8.43
N ASP A 288 -10.50 -9.83 -8.50
CA ASP A 288 -11.49 -9.24 -9.40
C ASP A 288 -11.09 -7.77 -9.70
N GLN A 289 -11.87 -7.08 -10.53
CA GLN A 289 -11.59 -5.73 -11.02
C GLN A 289 -11.41 -4.67 -9.92
N THR A 290 -11.90 -4.91 -8.70
CA THR A 290 -11.82 -3.94 -7.59
C THR A 290 -10.39 -3.70 -7.11
N PHE A 291 -9.42 -4.57 -7.45
CA PHE A 291 -8.00 -4.37 -7.08
C PHE A 291 -7.48 -3.00 -7.53
N VAL A 292 -7.99 -2.47 -8.64
CA VAL A 292 -7.58 -1.20 -9.26
C VAL A 292 -7.73 -0.02 -8.29
N GLN A 293 -8.69 -0.07 -7.36
CA GLN A 293 -8.88 0.99 -6.37
C GLN A 293 -7.63 1.19 -5.49
N SER A 294 -6.89 0.11 -5.19
CA SER A 294 -5.65 0.22 -4.44
C SER A 294 -4.56 0.97 -5.21
N CYS A 295 -4.53 0.84 -6.55
CA CYS A 295 -3.61 1.56 -7.42
C CYS A 295 -3.98 3.05 -7.49
N ILE A 296 -5.26 3.35 -7.71
CA ILE A 296 -5.78 4.73 -7.82
C ILE A 296 -5.50 5.52 -6.55
N GLU A 297 -5.86 4.99 -5.38
CA GLU A 297 -5.66 5.69 -4.11
C GLU A 297 -4.17 5.92 -3.82
N CYS A 298 -3.30 4.99 -4.20
CA CYS A 298 -1.85 5.15 -4.05
C CYS A 298 -1.28 6.26 -4.96
N HIS A 299 -1.83 6.41 -6.17
CA HIS A 299 -1.36 7.38 -7.17
C HIS A 299 -2.06 8.75 -7.10
N LYS A 300 -3.15 8.86 -6.35
CA LYS A 300 -3.89 10.12 -6.12
C LYS A 300 -3.03 11.30 -5.62
N PRO A 301 -2.00 11.11 -4.76
CA PRO A 301 -1.14 12.22 -4.33
C PRO A 301 -0.39 12.91 -5.47
N VAL A 302 -0.18 12.25 -6.61
CA VAL A 302 0.48 12.81 -7.80
C VAL A 302 -0.50 13.06 -8.95
N LYS A 303 -1.79 13.30 -8.65
CA LYS A 303 -2.81 13.63 -9.66
C LYS A 303 -2.44 14.81 -10.58
N ASN A 304 -1.69 15.79 -10.07
CA ASN A 304 -1.24 16.96 -10.82
C ASN A 304 -0.08 16.64 -11.80
N ARG A 305 0.42 15.41 -11.78
CA ARG A 305 1.44 14.85 -12.69
C ARG A 305 0.85 13.70 -13.50
N ASP A 306 -0.42 13.82 -13.85
CA ASP A 306 -1.22 12.79 -14.51
C ASP A 306 -1.11 11.41 -13.83
N TYR A 307 -1.13 11.41 -12.49
CA TYR A 307 -1.03 10.21 -11.66
C TYR A 307 0.27 9.41 -11.80
N VAL A 308 1.34 9.97 -12.38
CA VAL A 308 2.64 9.30 -12.56
C VAL A 308 3.68 9.84 -11.57
N PHE A 309 4.24 8.95 -10.73
CA PHE A 309 5.29 9.31 -9.77
C PHE A 309 6.65 9.56 -10.43
N SER A 310 6.96 8.79 -11.48
CA SER A 310 8.27 8.80 -12.11
C SER A 310 8.49 10.09 -12.91
N THR A 311 9.64 10.72 -12.69
CA THR A 311 10.18 11.71 -13.62
C THR A 311 11.09 10.97 -14.59
N PRO A 312 10.97 11.18 -15.92
CA PRO A 312 11.97 10.70 -16.87
C PRO A 312 13.37 11.16 -16.45
N SER A 313 14.32 10.24 -16.41
CA SER A 313 15.71 10.53 -16.10
C SER A 313 16.39 11.23 -17.28
N ILE A 314 17.42 12.01 -16.98
CA ILE A 314 18.26 12.62 -18.02
C ILE A 314 19.15 11.52 -18.61
N PHE A 315 18.91 11.18 -19.88
CA PHE A 315 19.81 10.36 -20.70
C PHE A 315 20.54 11.32 -21.66
N PRO A 316 21.85 11.53 -21.49
CA PRO A 316 22.62 12.45 -22.34
C PRO A 316 22.82 11.94 -23.77
#